data_AF-A0A9Q3KFL1-F1
#
_entry.id   AF-A0A9Q3KFL1-F1
#
_cell.length_a   1.000
_cell.length_b   1.000
_cell.length_c   1.000
_cell.angle_alpha   90.00
_cell.angle_beta   90.00
_cell.angle_gamma   90.00
#
_symmetry.space_group_name_H-M   'P 1'
#
loop_
_entity.id
_entity.type
_entity.pdbx_description
1 polymer ?
#
loop_
_entity_poly.entity_id
_entity_poly.type
_entity_poly.pdbx_seq_one_letter_code
_entity_poly.pdbx_strand_id
1 'polypeptide(L)'
;MVGDFREWNTYTAADMYPIPRIQESLTQFSKAKYITSMDALEGFHQNVLRPKTNKLLRIFTHCGIYEYLRMPFRIKNAPSHYQRMMNAIFPTELLKDGLSFIFMILSYFLPHGLCTLTDLQKYLTNLQGLR
;
A
#
# COMPACT_ATOMS: atom_id res chain seq x y z
N MET A 1 -9.75 9.33 13.24
CA MET A 1 -10.25 10.64 12.77
C MET A 1 -10.24 10.67 11.25
N VAL A 2 -11.37 10.93 10.61
CA VAL A 2 -11.52 10.88 9.15
C VAL A 2 -11.88 12.28 8.64
N GLY A 3 -11.01 12.87 7.83
CA GLY A 3 -11.28 14.15 7.16
C GLY A 3 -12.14 13.98 5.90
N ASP A 4 -12.91 15.01 5.55
CA ASP A 4 -13.59 15.08 4.25
C ASP A 4 -12.65 15.73 3.22
N PHE A 5 -12.12 14.91 2.31
CA PHE A 5 -11.19 15.34 1.27
C PHE A 5 -11.82 15.38 -0.13
N ARG A 6 -13.16 15.39 -0.25
CA ARG A 6 -13.84 15.38 -1.56
C ARG A 6 -13.46 16.57 -2.43
N GLU A 7 -13.48 17.76 -1.86
CA GLU A 7 -13.08 19.00 -2.54
C GLU A 7 -11.57 19.04 -2.80
N TRP A 8 -10.76 18.59 -1.85
CA TRP A 8 -9.32 18.45 -2.07
C TRP A 8 -8.99 17.54 -3.27
N ASN A 9 -9.73 16.45 -3.44
CA ASN A 9 -9.55 15.49 -4.52
C ASN A 9 -9.89 16.06 -5.92
N THR A 10 -10.67 17.15 -6.01
CA THR A 10 -10.94 17.82 -7.29
C THR A 10 -9.78 18.73 -7.72
N TYR A 11 -9.10 19.36 -6.76
CA TYR A 11 -7.94 20.21 -7.04
C TYR A 11 -6.63 19.43 -7.21
N THR A 12 -6.57 18.20 -6.72
CA THR A 12 -5.35 17.38 -6.77
C THR A 12 -5.23 16.63 -8.11
N ALA A 13 -4.06 16.77 -8.76
CA ALA A 13 -3.73 16.00 -9.95
C ALA A 13 -3.78 14.49 -9.67
N ALA A 14 -4.42 13.73 -10.56
CA ALA A 14 -4.51 12.28 -10.44
C ALA A 14 -3.14 11.64 -10.66
N ASP A 15 -2.69 10.83 -9.71
CA ASP A 15 -1.46 10.07 -9.83
C ASP A 15 -1.74 8.69 -10.45
N MET A 16 -1.46 8.57 -11.75
CA MET A 16 -1.66 7.35 -12.53
C MET A 16 -0.47 6.40 -12.36
N TYR A 17 -0.34 5.81 -11.17
CA TYR A 17 0.60 4.71 -10.98
C TYR A 17 -0.02 3.41 -11.49
N PRO A 18 0.73 2.53 -12.19
CA PRO A 18 0.20 1.27 -12.68
C PRO A 18 -0.18 0.37 -11.49
N ILE A 19 -1.48 0.21 -11.30
CA ILE A 19 -2.07 -0.75 -10.36
C ILE A 19 -2.56 -1.93 -11.20
N PRO A 20 -2.22 -3.18 -10.84
CA PRO A 20 -2.63 -4.34 -11.60
C PRO A 20 -4.16 -4.42 -11.67
N ARG A 21 -4.68 -4.82 -12.84
CA ARG A 21 -6.13 -5.02 -12.99
C ARG A 21 -6.53 -6.26 -12.22
N ILE A 22 -7.71 -6.20 -11.59
CA ILE A 22 -8.25 -7.33 -10.81
C ILE A 22 -8.28 -8.62 -11.65
N GLN A 23 -8.64 -8.54 -12.94
CA GLN A 23 -8.65 -9.70 -13.84
C GLN A 23 -7.27 -10.34 -14.03
N GLU A 24 -6.21 -9.53 -14.14
CA GLU A 24 -4.83 -10.02 -14.29
C GLU A 24 -4.39 -10.74 -13.02
N SER A 25 -4.68 -10.14 -11.86
CA SER A 25 -4.39 -10.75 -10.55
C SER A 25 -5.19 -12.04 -10.33
N LEU A 26 -6.48 -12.08 -10.68
CA LEU A 26 -7.32 -13.29 -10.58
C LEU A 26 -6.80 -14.41 -11.48
N THR A 27 -6.33 -14.07 -12.69
CA THR A 27 -5.73 -15.04 -13.61
C THR A 27 -4.45 -15.64 -13.01
N GLN A 28 -3.65 -14.83 -12.31
CA GLN A 28 -2.49 -15.31 -11.58
C GLN A 28 -2.87 -16.21 -10.40
N PHE A 29 -3.91 -15.85 -9.62
CA PHE A 29 -4.43 -16.70 -8.54
C PHE A 29 -4.97 -18.04 -9.02
N SER A 30 -5.59 -18.09 -10.21
CA SER A 30 -6.11 -19.35 -10.75
C SER A 30 -5.03 -20.40 -11.03
N LYS A 31 -3.79 -19.95 -11.28
CA LYS A 31 -2.62 -20.81 -11.50
C LYS A 31 -1.93 -21.19 -10.19
N ALA A 32 -2.44 -20.69 -9.06
CA ALA A 32 -1.79 -20.83 -7.77
C ALA A 32 -2.12 -22.13 -7.05
N LYS A 33 -1.08 -22.83 -6.56
CA LYS A 33 -1.24 -24.00 -5.68
C LYS A 33 -1.54 -23.60 -4.23
N TYR A 34 -0.93 -22.52 -3.77
CA TYR A 34 -1.13 -21.94 -2.45
C TYR A 34 -1.23 -20.43 -2.57
N ILE A 35 -2.17 -19.84 -1.82
CA ILE A 35 -2.40 -18.39 -1.76
C ILE A 35 -2.27 -17.99 -0.28
N THR A 36 -1.32 -17.11 0.01
CA THR A 36 -1.18 -16.52 1.34
C THR A 36 -1.66 -15.09 1.29
N SER A 37 -2.64 -14.75 2.13
CA SER A 37 -3.16 -13.38 2.29
C SER A 37 -2.57 -12.77 3.55
N MET A 38 -2.02 -11.55 3.45
CA MET A 38 -1.51 -10.79 4.58
C MET A 38 -2.00 -9.36 4.54
N ASP A 39 -2.57 -8.90 5.66
CA ASP A 39 -3.04 -7.54 5.82
C ASP A 39 -1.98 -6.66 6.49
N ALA A 40 -1.68 -5.51 5.89
CA ALA A 40 -0.76 -4.53 6.48
C ALA A 40 -1.52 -3.62 7.46
N LEU A 41 -1.25 -3.78 8.76
CA LEU A 41 -1.82 -2.93 9.81
C LEU A 41 -1.56 -1.44 9.52
N GLU A 42 -2.64 -0.67 9.38
CA GLU A 42 -2.63 0.76 9.05
C GLU A 42 -1.75 1.12 7.84
N GLY A 43 -1.78 0.31 6.78
CA GLY A 43 -0.85 0.43 5.64
C GLY A 43 -0.70 1.84 5.05
N PHE A 44 -1.79 2.61 4.92
CA PHE A 44 -1.69 4.00 4.43
C PHE A 44 -0.98 4.93 5.41
N HIS A 45 -1.21 4.77 6.72
CA HIS A 45 -0.59 5.61 7.74
C HIS A 45 0.92 5.35 7.88
N GLN A 46 1.45 4.28 7.29
CA GLN A 46 2.89 4.05 7.25
C GLN A 46 3.61 5.08 6.36
N ASN A 47 2.92 5.63 5.35
CA ASN A 47 3.48 6.63 4.44
C ASN A 47 3.60 8.02 5.10
N VAL A 48 4.83 8.51 5.23
CA VAL A 48 5.13 9.87 5.68
C VAL A 48 4.82 10.88 4.57
N LEU A 49 4.06 11.91 4.91
CA LEU A 49 3.74 12.99 3.99
C LEU A 49 4.88 14.02 3.92
N ARG A 50 5.07 14.62 2.75
CA ARG A 50 6.03 15.73 2.61
C ARG A 50 5.53 16.95 3.38
N PRO A 51 6.40 17.73 4.05
CA PRO A 51 5.98 18.88 4.88
C PRO A 51 5.07 19.89 4.19
N LYS A 52 5.25 20.11 2.87
CA LYS A 52 4.39 20.98 2.07
C LYS A 52 2.94 20.46 1.97
N THR A 53 2.77 19.14 1.94
CA THR A 53 1.46 18.47 1.83
C THR A 53 0.73 18.43 3.17
N ASN A 54 1.45 18.36 4.29
CA ASN A 54 0.87 18.34 5.64
C ASN A 54 -0.01 19.57 5.88
N LYS A 55 0.46 20.74 5.44
CA LYS A 55 -0.27 22.01 5.54
C LYS A 55 -1.54 22.06 4.69
N LEU A 56 -1.57 21.29 3.60
CA LEU A 56 -2.72 21.23 2.68
C LEU A 56 -3.77 20.23 3.18
N LEU A 57 -3.34 19.21 3.91
CA LEU A 57 -4.18 18.18 4.50
C LEU A 57 -4.57 18.51 5.94
N ARG A 58 -4.80 19.78 6.26
CA ARG A 58 -5.25 20.19 7.60
C ARG A 58 -6.73 19.93 7.77
N ILE A 59 -7.13 19.52 8.96
CA ILE A 59 -8.52 19.32 9.34
C ILE A 59 -8.91 20.27 10.46
N PHE A 60 -10.09 20.84 10.32
CA PHE A 60 -10.69 21.72 11.32
C PHE A 60 -11.59 20.87 12.21
N THR A 61 -11.34 20.92 13.51
CA THR A 61 -12.17 20.27 14.52
C THR A 61 -12.61 21.32 15.53
N HIS A 62 -13.62 21.00 16.37
CA HIS A 62 -14.08 21.89 17.43
C HIS A 62 -12.98 22.24 18.45
N CYS A 63 -11.95 21.40 18.59
CA CYS A 63 -10.81 21.61 19.48
C CYS A 63 -9.63 22.34 18.82
N GLY A 64 -9.73 22.71 17.54
CA GLY A 64 -8.67 23.38 16.80
C GLY A 64 -8.30 22.71 15.49
N ILE A 65 -7.16 23.13 14.94
CA ILE A 65 -6.67 22.71 13.62
C ILE A 65 -5.57 21.69 13.79
N TYR A 66 -5.76 20.51 13.19
CA TYR A 66 -4.78 19.42 13.21
C TYR A 66 -4.23 19.18 11.81
N GLU A 67 -2.96 18.77 11.73
CA GLU A 67 -2.30 18.45 10.46
C GLU A 67 -1.98 16.95 10.41
N TYR A 68 -2.22 16.31 9.25
CA TYR A 68 -1.79 14.95 9.05
C TYR A 68 -0.29 14.89 8.74
N LEU A 69 0.46 14.15 9.56
CA LEU A 69 1.89 13.83 9.32
C LEU A 69 2.08 12.59 8.43
N ARG A 70 1.06 11.73 8.44
CA ARG A 70 1.00 10.46 7.73
C ARG A 70 -0.22 10.47 6.82
N MET A 71 -0.17 9.73 5.72
CA MET A 71 -1.19 9.77 4.68
C MET A 71 -2.57 9.39 5.23
N PRO A 72 -3.56 10.29 5.22
CA PRO A 72 -4.89 9.97 5.71
C PRO A 72 -5.69 9.19 4.67
N PHE A 73 -6.71 8.49 5.15
CA PHE A 73 -7.72 7.85 4.30
C PHE A 73 -8.50 8.86 3.45
N ARG A 74 -9.07 8.40 2.34
CA ARG A 74 -9.93 9.15 1.39
C ARG A 74 -9.25 10.19 0.50
N ILE A 75 -7.92 10.23 0.44
CA ILE A 75 -7.22 10.99 -0.60
C ILE A 75 -7.15 10.16 -1.89
N LYS A 76 -7.44 10.79 -3.03
CA LYS A 76 -7.43 10.20 -4.37
C LYS A 76 -6.13 9.46 -4.72
N ASN A 77 -4.99 9.98 -4.30
CA ASN A 77 -3.66 9.46 -4.64
C ASN A 77 -3.07 8.50 -3.60
N ALA A 78 -3.81 8.18 -2.53
CA ALA A 78 -3.34 7.26 -1.49
C ALA A 78 -3.02 5.84 -2.04
N PRO A 79 -3.87 5.24 -2.89
CA PRO A 79 -3.57 3.98 -3.58
C PRO A 79 -2.22 3.95 -4.30
N SER A 80 -1.99 4.96 -5.14
CA SER A 80 -0.83 5.05 -6.02
C SER A 80 0.48 5.19 -5.24
N HIS A 81 0.45 5.97 -4.14
CA HIS A 81 1.58 6.08 -3.24
C HIS A 81 1.86 4.79 -2.48
N TYR A 82 0.81 4.11 -2.01
CA TYR A 82 0.96 2.82 -1.33
C TYR A 82 1.55 1.77 -2.27
N GLN A 83 1.08 1.71 -3.51
CA GLN A 83 1.64 0.79 -4.51
C GLN A 83 3.12 1.08 -4.80
N ARG A 84 3.53 2.35 -4.86
CA ARG A 84 4.95 2.73 -4.98
C ARG A 84 5.79 2.28 -3.80
N MET A 85 5.28 2.43 -2.58
CA MET A 85 5.97 1.95 -1.38
C MET A 85 6.16 0.42 -1.46
N MET A 86 5.09 -0.31 -1.79
CA MET A 86 5.14 -1.76 -1.94
C MET A 86 6.17 -2.19 -3.00
N ASN A 87 6.18 -1.52 -4.16
CA ASN A 87 7.15 -1.81 -5.22
C ASN A 87 8.60 -1.43 -4.86
N ALA A 88 8.81 -0.52 -3.89
CA ALA A 88 10.15 -0.19 -3.38
C ALA A 88 10.62 -1.18 -2.31
N ILE A 89 9.69 -1.72 -1.51
CA ILE A 89 9.97 -2.70 -0.46
C ILE A 89 10.23 -4.09 -1.04
N PHE A 90 9.42 -4.50 -2.01
CA PHE A 90 9.48 -5.83 -2.61
C PHE A 90 10.29 -5.79 -3.91
N PRO A 91 11.38 -6.58 -4.02
CA PRO A 91 12.18 -6.62 -5.24
C PRO A 91 11.37 -7.18 -6.43
N THR A 92 11.73 -6.74 -7.64
CA THR A 92 11.11 -7.13 -8.93
C THR A 92 11.07 -8.64 -9.20
N GLU A 93 11.87 -9.42 -8.47
CA GLU A 93 11.89 -10.88 -8.55
C GLU A 93 10.62 -11.50 -7.95
N LEU A 94 10.17 -11.02 -6.78
CA LEU A 94 8.89 -11.47 -6.18
C LEU A 94 7.68 -11.08 -7.04
N LEU A 95 7.75 -9.93 -7.72
CA LEU A 95 6.73 -9.48 -8.67
C LEU A 95 6.62 -10.41 -9.88
N LYS A 96 7.72 -11.04 -10.32
CA LYS A 96 7.74 -12.03 -11.41
C LYS A 96 7.21 -13.39 -10.97
N ASP A 97 7.42 -13.75 -9.71
CA ASP A 97 6.95 -15.02 -9.13
C ASP A 97 5.46 -15.03 -8.77
N GLY A 98 4.72 -13.98 -9.18
CA GLY A 98 3.26 -13.91 -9.05
C GLY A 98 2.77 -13.19 -7.79
N LEU A 99 3.62 -12.38 -7.15
CA LEU A 99 3.15 -11.44 -6.15
C LEU A 99 2.31 -10.37 -6.81
N SER A 100 0.99 -10.43 -6.61
CA SER A 100 0.07 -9.37 -6.98
C SER A 100 -0.38 -8.61 -5.73
N PHE A 101 -0.34 -7.29 -5.83
CA PHE A 101 -0.80 -6.39 -4.80
C PHE A 101 -2.20 -5.92 -5.16
N ILE A 102 -3.20 -6.43 -4.44
CA ILE A 102 -4.54 -5.85 -4.48
C ILE A 102 -4.79 -5.28 -3.10
N PHE A 103 -4.88 -3.96 -3.03
CA PHE A 103 -5.33 -3.16 -1.89
C PHE A 103 -5.39 -3.87 -0.53
N MET A 104 -4.51 -3.47 0.38
CA MET A 104 -4.42 -3.90 1.78
C MET A 104 -4.08 -5.39 1.98
N ILE A 105 -4.30 -6.25 0.98
CA ILE A 105 -4.00 -7.67 1.04
C ILE A 105 -2.81 -8.00 0.13
N LEU A 106 -1.72 -8.44 0.74
CA LEU A 106 -0.61 -9.07 0.04
C LEU A 106 -1.00 -10.53 -0.24
N SER A 107 -1.16 -10.89 -1.52
CA SER A 107 -1.36 -12.27 -1.96
C SER A 107 -0.09 -12.82 -2.61
N TYR A 108 0.62 -13.70 -1.91
CA TYR A 108 1.84 -14.34 -2.44
C TYR A 108 1.52 -15.70 -3.05
N PHE A 109 2.05 -15.95 -4.26
CA PHE A 109 1.91 -17.20 -5.01
C PHE A 109 3.16 -18.06 -4.84
N LEU A 110 2.97 -19.36 -4.58
CA LEU A 110 4.04 -20.34 -4.46
C LEU A 110 3.96 -21.44 -5.53
N PRO A 111 4.84 -21.45 -6.53
CA PRO A 111 4.96 -22.55 -7.47
C PRO A 111 5.81 -23.73 -6.95
N HIS A 112 6.73 -23.51 -5.99
CA HIS A 112 7.62 -24.56 -5.46
C HIS A 112 7.60 -24.65 -3.93
N GLY A 113 7.56 -25.89 -3.43
CA GLY A 113 7.27 -26.20 -2.02
C GLY A 113 8.35 -25.78 -1.03
N LEU A 114 7.89 -25.32 0.13
CA LEU A 114 8.57 -25.25 1.43
C LEU A 114 9.70 -24.21 1.67
N CYS A 115 10.33 -23.60 0.67
CA CYS A 115 11.52 -22.76 0.92
C CYS A 115 11.28 -21.25 1.18
N THR A 116 10.06 -20.74 1.04
CA THR A 116 9.81 -19.27 0.94
C THR A 116 9.03 -18.63 2.08
N LEU A 117 8.38 -19.38 2.97
CA LEU A 117 7.80 -18.80 4.19
C LEU A 117 8.90 -18.17 5.06
N THR A 118 10.08 -18.80 5.08
CA THR A 118 11.31 -18.27 5.67
C THR A 118 11.78 -17.00 4.97
N ASP A 119 11.67 -16.91 3.63
CA ASP A 119 12.05 -15.71 2.88
C ASP A 119 11.11 -14.55 3.18
N LEU A 120 9.78 -14.77 3.13
CA LEU A 120 8.80 -13.75 3.52
C LEU A 120 9.01 -13.32 4.98
N GLN A 121 9.24 -14.25 5.89
CA GLN A 121 9.52 -13.95 7.30
C GLN A 121 10.81 -13.12 7.45
N LYS A 122 11.85 -13.39 6.66
CA LYS A 122 13.07 -12.58 6.59
C LYS A 122 12.80 -11.16 6.09
N TYR A 123 11.97 -11.00 5.05
CA TYR A 123 11.57 -9.68 4.54
C TYR A 123 10.70 -8.90 5.54
N LEU A 124 9.78 -9.56 6.25
CA LEU A 124 8.98 -8.95 7.31
C LEU A 124 9.85 -8.50 8.49
N THR A 125 10.87 -9.29 8.83
CA THR A 125 11.83 -8.94 9.91
C THR A 125 12.65 -7.71 9.52
N ASN A 126 13.09 -7.62 8.26
CA ASN A 126 13.78 -6.43 7.73
C ASN A 126 12.88 -5.18 7.72
N LEU A 127 11.58 -5.34 7.50
CA LEU A 127 10.60 -4.24 7.57
C LEU A 127 10.36 -3.74 9.00
N GLN A 128 10.43 -4.61 10.01
CA GLN A 128 10.32 -4.21 11.41
C GLN A 128 11.55 -3.44 11.92
N GLY A 129 12.73 -3.64 11.31
CA GLY A 129 13.97 -2.93 11.62
C GLY A 129 14.12 -1.53 11.00
N LEU A 130 13.20 -1.13 10.12
CA LEU A 130 13.21 0.16 9.41
C LEU A 130 12.40 1.27 10.12
N ARG A 131 12.10 1.09 11.41
CA ARG A 131 11.41 2.07 12.26
C ARG A 131 12.33 3.14 12.80
#